data_AF-B2I7U5-F1
#
_entry.id   AF-B2I7U5-F1
#
_cell.length_a   1.000
_cell.length_b   1.000
_cell.length_c   1.000
_cell.angle_alpha   90.00
_cell.angle_beta   90.00
_cell.angle_gamma   90.00
#
_symmetry.space_group_name_H-M   'P 1'
#
loop_
_entity.id
_entity.type
_entity.pdbx_description
1 polymer ?
#
loop_
_entity_poly.entity_id
_entity_poly.type
_entity_poly.pdbx_seq_one_letter_code
_entity_poly.pdbx_strand_id
1 'polypeptide(L)'
;MKKCSNHRCHWAAPPLGVSLIEVLIALLVLGIGLLAFALLQTMNVRFTKSAQQRTIASNLAYELLDIMRSQRSTVGYYGAITYGSFDGVDGTDCNHSENATPVANMARWRCEVVSALPDGRAQVNLATNGEVTVTIRWGDQHWETDVNKQSTTFNLTSVL
;
A
#
# COMPACT_ATOMS: atom_id res chain seq x y z
N MET A 1 61.10 -12.31 -6.27
CA MET A 1 62.04 -13.27 -6.88
C MET A 1 61.58 -13.55 -8.31
N LYS A 2 62.39 -13.32 -9.36
CA LYS A 2 61.99 -13.60 -10.76
C LYS A 2 62.02 -15.11 -11.00
N LYS A 3 60.87 -15.73 -11.30
CA LYS A 3 60.79 -17.10 -11.82
C LYS A 3 60.68 -16.98 -13.35
N CYS A 4 61.77 -17.22 -14.08
CA CYS A 4 61.72 -17.29 -15.54
C CYS A 4 61.67 -18.77 -15.95
N SER A 5 60.64 -19.13 -16.71
CA SER A 5 60.49 -20.42 -17.39
C SER A 5 59.98 -20.13 -18.80
N ASN A 6 60.59 -20.74 -19.82
CA ASN A 6 60.25 -20.59 -21.24
C ASN A 6 60.08 -19.13 -21.72
N HIS A 7 61.18 -18.36 -21.72
CA HIS A 7 61.31 -17.03 -22.35
C HIS A 7 60.30 -15.94 -21.91
N ARG A 8 59.43 -16.20 -20.92
CA ARG A 8 58.47 -15.25 -20.37
C ARG A 8 58.76 -15.08 -18.89
N CYS A 9 59.34 -13.94 -18.53
CA CYS A 9 59.57 -13.60 -17.13
C CYS A 9 58.31 -12.91 -16.58
N HIS A 10 57.63 -13.60 -15.67
CA HIS A 10 56.46 -13.08 -14.98
C HIS A 10 56.90 -12.47 -13.64
N TRP A 11 56.37 -11.29 -13.32
CA TRP A 11 56.57 -10.64 -12.03
C TRP A 11 55.69 -11.35 -11.01
N ALA A 12 56.26 -12.27 -10.22
CA ALA A 12 55.58 -12.82 -9.06
C ALA A 12 55.60 -11.77 -7.95
N ALA A 13 54.51 -11.01 -7.79
CA ALA A 13 54.30 -10.15 -6.64
C ALA A 13 54.21 -11.03 -5.38
N PRO A 14 54.85 -10.64 -4.27
CA PRO A 14 54.69 -11.36 -3.01
C PRO A 14 53.22 -11.28 -2.56
N PRO A 15 52.65 -12.36 -1.99
CA PRO A 15 51.34 -12.29 -1.38
C PRO A 15 51.40 -11.25 -0.25
N LEU A 16 50.59 -10.20 -0.37
CA LEU A 16 50.41 -9.22 0.70
C LEU A 16 49.68 -9.93 1.85
N GLY A 17 50.33 -10.00 3.01
CA GLY A 17 49.70 -10.50 4.23
C GLY A 17 48.65 -9.50 4.70
N VAL A 18 47.45 -10.00 5.00
CA VAL A 18 46.38 -9.20 5.61
C VAL A 18 46.79 -8.76 7.01
N SER A 19 46.73 -7.46 7.27
CA SER A 19 47.02 -6.91 8.60
C SER A 19 45.79 -6.98 9.49
N LEU A 20 45.98 -7.15 10.81
CA LEU A 20 44.86 -7.19 11.77
C LEU A 20 44.06 -5.88 11.78
N ILE A 21 44.71 -4.74 11.48
CA ILE A 21 44.04 -3.44 11.33
C ILE A 21 43.15 -3.39 10.08
N GLU A 22 43.54 -4.08 9.01
CA GLU A 22 42.79 -4.11 7.75
C GLU A 22 41.47 -4.86 7.91
N VAL A 23 41.50 -5.98 8.64
CA VAL A 23 40.30 -6.74 9.01
C VAL A 23 39.39 -5.91 9.92
N LEU A 24 39.96 -5.16 10.87
CA LEU A 24 39.18 -4.33 11.80
C LEU A 24 38.49 -3.16 11.08
N ILE A 25 39.16 -2.53 10.12
CA ILE A 25 38.56 -1.51 9.25
C ILE A 25 37.48 -2.14 8.35
N ALA A 26 37.71 -3.32 7.78
CA ALA A 26 36.71 -4.02 6.96
C ALA A 26 35.43 -4.32 7.76
N LEU A 27 35.56 -4.81 9.00
CA LEU A 27 34.42 -5.05 9.88
C LEU A 27 33.70 -3.75 10.28
N LEU A 28 34.43 -2.66 10.50
CA LEU A 28 33.84 -1.35 10.79
C LEU A 28 32.99 -0.85 9.62
N VAL A 29 33.54 -0.87 8.40
CA VAL A 29 32.84 -0.45 7.17
C VAL A 29 31.64 -1.33 6.90
N LEU A 30 31.78 -2.66 7.06
CA LEU A 30 30.68 -3.62 6.92
C LEU A 30 29.57 -3.35 7.93
N GLY A 31 29.91 -3.11 9.19
CA GLY A 31 28.95 -2.79 10.25
C GLY A 31 28.11 -1.55 9.92
N ILE A 32 28.75 -0.47 9.46
CA ILE A 32 28.05 0.75 9.02
C ILE A 32 27.16 0.46 7.79
N GLY A 33 27.67 -0.32 6.83
CA GLY A 33 26.92 -0.70 5.63
C GLY A 33 25.65 -1.48 5.93
N LEU A 34 25.69 -2.43 6.87
CA LEU A 34 24.53 -3.22 7.26
C LEU A 34 23.47 -2.38 7.98
N LEU A 35 23.88 -1.43 8.83
CA LEU A 35 22.96 -0.50 9.49
C LEU A 35 22.24 0.39 8.47
N ALA A 36 22.98 0.92 7.49
CA ALA A 36 22.40 1.71 6.41
C ALA A 36 21.40 0.88 5.58
N PHE A 37 21.75 -0.37 5.24
CA PHE A 37 20.87 -1.28 4.52
C PHE A 37 19.58 -1.60 5.29
N ALA A 38 19.67 -1.86 6.60
CA ALA A 38 18.50 -2.14 7.44
C ALA A 38 17.52 -0.97 7.48
N LEU A 39 18.03 0.27 7.51
CA LEU A 39 17.21 1.47 7.47
C LEU A 39 16.49 1.61 6.11
N LEU A 40 17.20 1.39 5.01
CA LEU A 40 16.61 1.38 3.67
C LEU A 40 15.53 0.30 3.52
N GLN A 41 15.78 -0.91 4.05
CA GLN A 41 14.82 -1.99 4.02
C GLN A 41 13.52 -1.63 4.74
N THR A 42 13.63 -0.98 5.90
CA THR A 42 12.47 -0.51 6.68
C THR A 42 11.64 0.51 5.90
N MET A 43 12.32 1.46 5.23
CA MET A 43 11.65 2.46 4.40
C MET A 43 10.96 1.82 3.19
N ASN A 44 11.61 0.87 2.53
CA ASN A 44 11.04 0.14 1.40
C ASN A 44 9.72 -0.54 1.79
N VAL A 45 9.70 -1.28 2.91
CA VAL A 45 8.50 -1.95 3.41
C VAL A 45 7.35 -0.96 3.64
N ARG A 46 7.63 0.22 4.22
CA ARG A 46 6.62 1.28 4.41
C ARG A 46 6.06 1.78 3.09
N PHE A 47 6.92 2.06 2.11
CA PHE A 47 6.47 2.53 0.79
C PHE A 47 5.65 1.48 0.05
N THR A 48 6.06 0.21 0.09
CA THR A 48 5.30 -0.89 -0.51
C THR A 48 3.92 -1.05 0.13
N LYS A 49 3.83 -0.95 1.46
CA LYS A 49 2.53 -1.01 2.16
C LYS A 49 1.61 0.13 1.78
N SER A 50 2.12 1.36 1.76
CA SER A 50 1.32 2.55 1.37
C SER A 50 0.86 2.45 -0.10
N ALA A 51 1.73 2.00 -1.01
CA ALA A 51 1.37 1.79 -2.40
C ALA A 51 0.30 0.69 -2.55
N GLN A 52 0.44 -0.42 -1.83
CA GLN A 52 -0.54 -1.51 -1.83
C GLN A 52 -1.93 -1.04 -1.38
N GLN A 53 -2.01 -0.28 -0.28
CA GLN A 53 -3.29 0.25 0.21
C GLN A 53 -3.95 1.19 -0.81
N ARG A 54 -3.17 2.04 -1.49
CA ARG A 54 -3.70 2.90 -2.57
C ARG A 54 -4.27 2.08 -3.72
N THR A 55 -3.61 0.99 -4.10
CA THR A 55 -4.12 0.07 -5.13
C THR A 55 -5.40 -0.63 -4.69
N ILE A 56 -5.47 -1.07 -3.42
CA ILE A 56 -6.68 -1.65 -2.85
C ILE A 56 -7.83 -0.64 -2.87
N ALA A 57 -7.59 0.59 -2.40
CA ALA A 57 -8.59 1.66 -2.40
C ALA A 57 -9.06 2.00 -3.81
N SER A 58 -8.16 2.08 -4.80
CA SER A 58 -8.57 2.32 -6.18
C SER A 58 -9.45 1.19 -6.73
N ASN A 59 -9.09 -0.07 -6.47
CA ASN A 59 -9.86 -1.21 -6.93
C ASN A 59 -11.26 -1.23 -6.32
N LEU A 60 -11.36 -0.99 -5.00
CA LEU A 60 -12.65 -0.90 -4.30
C LEU A 60 -13.53 0.25 -4.80
N ALA A 61 -12.93 1.39 -5.15
CA ALA A 61 -13.66 2.52 -5.71
C ALA A 61 -14.20 2.21 -7.12
N TYR A 62 -13.38 1.58 -7.98
CA TYR A 62 -13.82 1.12 -9.31
C TYR A 62 -14.91 0.06 -9.21
N GLU A 63 -14.77 -0.91 -8.30
CA GLU A 63 -15.78 -1.92 -8.06
C GLU A 63 -17.14 -1.29 -7.70
N LEU A 64 -17.15 -0.31 -6.77
CA LEU A 64 -18.40 0.35 -6.39
C LEU A 64 -19.02 1.09 -7.58
N LEU A 65 -18.22 1.80 -8.37
CA LEU A 65 -18.70 2.45 -9.59
C LEU A 65 -19.30 1.44 -10.57
N ASP A 66 -18.66 0.29 -10.78
CA ASP A 66 -19.15 -0.74 -11.68
C ASP A 66 -20.48 -1.34 -11.19
N ILE A 67 -20.61 -1.56 -9.88
CA ILE A 67 -21.87 -1.96 -9.27
C ILE A 67 -22.94 -0.90 -9.54
N MET A 68 -22.65 0.38 -9.30
CA MET A 68 -23.59 1.48 -9.56
C MET A 68 -23.96 1.60 -11.05
N ARG A 69 -23.01 1.35 -11.97
CA ARG A 69 -23.27 1.32 -13.42
C ARG A 69 -24.21 0.18 -13.80
N SER A 70 -24.01 -1.00 -13.20
CA SER A 70 -24.89 -2.16 -13.43
C SER A 70 -26.29 -1.94 -12.83
N GLN A 71 -26.39 -1.19 -11.73
CA GLN A 71 -27.62 -0.95 -10.98
C GLN A 71 -28.12 0.50 -11.10
N ARG A 72 -27.98 1.07 -12.31
CA ARG A 72 -28.23 2.48 -12.61
C ARG A 72 -29.60 2.98 -12.14
N SER A 73 -30.65 2.17 -12.26
CA SER A 73 -32.02 2.51 -11.82
C SER A 73 -32.16 2.69 -10.31
N THR A 74 -31.20 2.19 -9.53
CA THR A 74 -31.18 2.21 -8.07
C THR A 74 -29.96 2.94 -7.50
N VAL A 75 -29.29 3.78 -8.30
CA VAL A 75 -28.08 4.51 -7.87
C VAL A 75 -28.33 5.35 -6.61
N GLY A 76 -29.55 5.87 -6.42
CA GLY A 76 -29.90 6.69 -5.25
C GLY A 76 -29.67 6.00 -3.89
N TYR A 77 -29.71 4.67 -3.83
CA TYR A 77 -29.42 3.92 -2.60
C TYR A 77 -27.96 4.09 -2.15
N TYR A 78 -27.02 4.20 -3.10
CA TYR A 78 -25.60 4.31 -2.82
C TYR A 78 -25.21 5.65 -2.17
N GLY A 79 -26.07 6.68 -2.26
CA GLY A 79 -25.91 7.93 -1.52
C GLY A 79 -25.98 7.78 0.00
N ALA A 80 -26.48 6.64 0.51
CA ALA A 80 -26.45 6.33 1.94
C ALA A 80 -25.05 5.93 2.45
N ILE A 81 -24.09 5.67 1.55
CA ILE A 81 -22.69 5.44 1.92
C ILE A 81 -22.08 6.77 2.35
N THR A 82 -21.91 6.91 3.66
CA THR A 82 -21.26 8.04 4.31
C THR A 82 -20.19 7.54 5.28
N TYR A 83 -19.29 8.39 5.75
CA TYR A 83 -18.26 7.96 6.70
C TYR A 83 -18.80 7.35 8.00
N GLY A 84 -20.01 7.73 8.42
CA GLY A 84 -20.69 7.14 9.58
C GLY A 84 -21.37 5.80 9.28
N SER A 85 -21.62 5.49 8.01
CA SER A 85 -22.22 4.20 7.60
C SER A 85 -21.29 2.99 7.81
N PHE A 86 -20.05 3.24 8.23
CA PHE A 86 -19.03 2.26 8.55
C PHE A 86 -18.93 1.98 10.06
N ASP A 87 -19.61 2.77 10.91
CA ASP A 87 -19.58 2.56 12.35
C ASP A 87 -20.29 1.24 12.70
N GLY A 88 -19.59 0.34 13.40
CA GLY A 88 -20.13 -0.97 13.78
C GLY A 88 -20.15 -2.03 12.67
N VAL A 89 -19.54 -1.76 11.51
CA VAL A 89 -19.34 -2.77 10.47
C VAL A 89 -18.21 -3.71 10.86
N ASP A 90 -18.48 -5.01 10.87
CA ASP A 90 -17.46 -6.04 11.07
C ASP A 90 -16.85 -6.43 9.71
N GLY A 91 -15.52 -6.48 9.64
CA GLY A 91 -14.73 -6.84 8.46
C GLY A 91 -14.40 -8.33 8.35
N THR A 92 -14.97 -9.18 9.20
CA THR A 92 -14.65 -10.61 9.26
C THR A 92 -15.28 -11.45 8.15
N ASP A 93 -16.56 -11.23 7.82
CA ASP A 93 -17.32 -12.05 6.88
C ASP A 93 -17.98 -11.24 5.76
N CYS A 94 -17.20 -10.92 4.72
CA CYS A 94 -17.67 -10.14 3.57
C CYS A 94 -18.27 -11.03 2.45
N ASN A 95 -19.23 -11.88 2.81
CA ASN A 95 -19.79 -12.84 1.87
C ASN A 95 -20.68 -12.20 0.80
N HIS A 96 -20.64 -12.78 -0.40
CA HIS A 96 -21.56 -12.42 -1.48
C HIS A 96 -22.96 -12.94 -1.17
N SER A 97 -23.94 -12.05 -1.22
CA SER A 97 -25.36 -12.44 -1.19
C SER A 97 -25.75 -13.03 -2.55
N GLU A 98 -26.45 -14.15 -2.54
CA GLU A 98 -27.08 -14.72 -3.76
C GLU A 98 -28.08 -13.74 -4.39
N ASN A 99 -28.65 -12.84 -3.57
CA ASN A 99 -29.49 -11.74 -4.00
C ASN A 99 -28.69 -10.44 -4.00
N ALA A 100 -28.19 -10.04 -5.19
CA ALA A 100 -27.39 -8.83 -5.41
C ALA A 100 -28.21 -7.52 -5.35
N THR A 101 -29.02 -7.36 -4.30
CA THR A 101 -29.76 -6.11 -4.06
C THR A 101 -28.79 -4.95 -3.76
N PRO A 102 -29.16 -3.69 -4.01
CA PRO A 102 -28.29 -2.55 -3.70
C PRO A 102 -27.84 -2.53 -2.24
N VAL A 103 -28.76 -2.82 -1.31
CA VAL A 103 -28.46 -2.86 0.13
C VAL A 103 -27.48 -3.98 0.48
N ALA A 104 -27.64 -5.17 -0.10
CA ALA A 104 -26.72 -6.28 0.13
C ALA A 104 -25.32 -6.00 -0.45
N ASN A 105 -25.25 -5.42 -1.65
CA ASN A 105 -23.98 -5.02 -2.27
C ASN A 105 -23.28 -3.94 -1.45
N MET A 106 -24.02 -2.93 -0.96
CA MET A 106 -23.48 -1.91 -0.07
C MET A 106 -22.99 -2.49 1.26
N ALA A 107 -23.68 -3.47 1.84
CA ALA A 107 -23.24 -4.12 3.07
C ALA A 107 -21.93 -4.91 2.86
N ARG A 108 -21.88 -5.73 1.80
CA ARG A 108 -20.66 -6.47 1.42
C ARG A 108 -19.49 -5.52 1.15
N TRP A 109 -19.69 -4.52 0.30
CA TRP A 109 -18.63 -3.59 -0.07
C TRP A 109 -18.11 -2.79 1.13
N ARG A 110 -18.98 -2.38 2.07
CA ARG A 110 -18.53 -1.74 3.31
C ARG A 110 -17.67 -2.67 4.16
N CYS A 111 -18.06 -3.95 4.27
CA CYS A 111 -17.25 -4.97 4.94
C CYS A 111 -15.87 -5.09 4.29
N GLU A 112 -15.80 -5.16 2.96
CA GLU A 112 -14.54 -5.27 2.21
C GLU A 112 -13.62 -4.06 2.42
N VAL A 113 -14.18 -2.85 2.47
CA VAL A 113 -13.41 -1.64 2.78
C VAL A 113 -12.80 -1.70 4.18
N VAL A 114 -13.57 -2.14 5.18
CA VAL A 114 -13.10 -2.25 6.58
C VAL A 114 -12.08 -3.38 6.74
N SER A 115 -12.24 -4.49 6.00
CA SER A 115 -11.34 -5.63 6.07
C SER A 115 -10.02 -5.40 5.32
N ALA A 116 -10.06 -4.68 4.21
CA ALA A 116 -8.90 -4.48 3.34
C ALA A 116 -8.07 -3.24 3.71
N LEU A 117 -8.66 -2.23 4.36
CA LEU A 117 -7.99 -0.99 4.72
C LEU A 117 -8.08 -0.71 6.23
N PRO A 118 -6.95 -0.33 6.87
CA PRO A 118 -6.96 0.06 8.29
C PRO A 118 -7.79 1.33 8.49
N ASP A 119 -8.79 1.27 9.37
CA ASP A 119 -9.78 2.34 9.58
C ASP A 119 -10.44 2.81 8.27
N GLY A 120 -10.62 1.88 7.33
CA GLY A 120 -11.21 2.13 6.03
C GLY A 120 -12.63 2.67 6.15
N ARG A 121 -12.87 3.87 5.60
CA ARG A 121 -14.20 4.47 5.49
C ARG A 121 -14.37 5.09 4.13
N ALA A 122 -15.60 5.24 3.69
CA ALA A 122 -15.89 5.88 2.41
C ALA A 122 -17.13 6.77 2.46
N GLN A 123 -17.27 7.58 1.42
CA GLN A 123 -18.42 8.41 1.16
C GLN A 123 -18.70 8.44 -0.34
N VAL A 124 -19.98 8.39 -0.70
CA VAL A 124 -20.44 8.57 -2.06
C VAL A 124 -21.20 9.88 -2.15
N ASN A 125 -20.84 10.71 -3.12
CA ASN A 125 -21.57 11.92 -3.44
C ASN A 125 -22.18 11.78 -4.84
N LEU A 126 -23.51 11.92 -4.92
CA LEU A 126 -24.27 11.87 -6.16
C LEU A 126 -24.62 13.30 -6.56
N ALA A 127 -24.06 13.79 -7.66
CA ALA A 127 -24.35 15.12 -8.17
C ALA A 127 -25.55 15.10 -9.13
N THR A 128 -26.25 16.23 -9.24
CA THR A 128 -27.47 16.37 -10.05
C THR A 128 -27.21 16.30 -11.56
N ASN A 129 -25.96 16.45 -11.99
CA ASN A 129 -25.49 16.29 -13.37
C ASN A 129 -25.23 14.82 -13.76
N GLY A 130 -25.48 13.85 -12.87
CA GLY A 130 -25.21 12.42 -13.10
C GLY A 130 -23.77 11.99 -12.81
N GLU A 131 -22.96 12.89 -12.24
CA GLU A 131 -21.61 12.60 -11.77
C GLU A 131 -21.66 11.97 -10.38
N VAL A 132 -20.83 10.95 -10.19
CA VAL A 132 -20.69 10.23 -8.92
C VAL A 132 -19.25 10.28 -8.47
N THR A 133 -19.05 10.79 -7.26
CA THR A 133 -17.75 10.84 -6.61
C THR A 133 -17.72 9.82 -5.49
N VAL A 134 -16.78 8.87 -5.57
CA VAL A 134 -16.46 7.92 -4.51
C VAL A 134 -15.19 8.39 -3.83
N THR A 135 -15.28 8.66 -2.54
CA THR A 135 -14.15 9.05 -1.69
C THR A 135 -13.90 7.95 -0.68
N ILE A 136 -12.69 7.40 -0.65
CA ILE A 136 -12.25 6.39 0.32
C ILE A 136 -11.12 6.99 1.15
N ARG A 137 -11.19 6.81 2.47
CA ARG A 137 -10.17 7.25 3.42
C ARG A 137 -9.74 6.11 4.33
N TRP A 138 -8.47 6.08 4.72
CA TRP A 138 -7.92 5.06 5.62
C TRP A 138 -6.73 5.60 6.42
N GLY A 139 -6.46 4.99 7.57
CA GLY A 139 -5.36 5.34 8.47
C GLY A 139 -4.05 4.64 8.08
N ASP A 140 -3.16 5.34 7.37
CA ASP A 140 -1.81 4.82 7.05
C ASP A 140 -0.73 5.34 8.04
N GLN A 141 -1.07 6.32 8.90
CA GLN A 141 -0.09 7.04 9.72
C GLN A 141 -0.41 6.99 11.23
N HIS A 142 -0.39 5.80 11.81
CA HIS A 142 -0.62 5.58 13.26
C HIS A 142 0.39 6.30 14.19
N TRP A 143 1.49 6.83 13.64
CA TRP A 143 2.53 7.57 14.36
C TRP A 143 2.38 9.09 14.24
N GLU A 144 1.49 9.57 13.36
CA GLU A 144 1.19 10.98 13.19
C GLU A 144 0.22 11.41 14.30
N THR A 145 0.44 12.58 14.91
CA THR A 145 -0.39 13.08 16.03
C THR A 145 -1.39 14.14 15.57
N ASP A 146 -1.18 14.71 14.38
CA ASP A 146 -2.13 15.61 13.74
C ASP A 146 -3.26 14.80 13.08
N VAL A 147 -4.45 14.87 13.68
CA VAL A 147 -5.66 14.17 13.21
C VAL A 147 -6.00 14.46 11.74
N ASN A 148 -5.56 15.60 11.20
CA ASN A 148 -5.79 15.98 9.81
C ASN A 148 -4.83 15.31 8.82
N LYS A 149 -3.72 14.74 9.31
CA LYS A 149 -2.69 14.07 8.50
C LYS A 149 -2.69 12.56 8.65
N GLN A 150 -3.36 12.04 9.67
CA GLN A 150 -3.46 10.60 9.95
C GLN A 150 -4.17 9.80 8.84
N SER A 151 -4.99 10.45 8.01
CA SER A 151 -5.81 9.80 6.99
C SER A 151 -5.30 10.06 5.58
N THR A 152 -5.03 8.98 4.83
CA THR A 152 -4.88 9.07 3.37
C THR A 152 -6.26 9.04 2.73
N THR A 153 -6.46 9.78 1.64
CA THR A 153 -7.73 9.84 0.91
C THR A 153 -7.50 9.56 -0.57
N PHE A 154 -8.40 8.78 -1.17
CA PHE A 154 -8.49 8.53 -2.60
C PHE A 154 -9.87 8.97 -3.11
N ASN A 155 -9.89 9.77 -4.16
CA ASN A 155 -11.11 10.27 -4.79
C ASN A 155 -11.18 9.76 -6.23
N LEU A 156 -12.32 9.22 -6.60
CA LEU A 156 -12.63 8.81 -7.96
C LEU A 156 -13.97 9.39 -8.37
N THR A 157 -13.98 10.12 -9.47
CA THR A 157 -15.19 10.73 -10.02
C THR A 157 -15.49 10.18 -11.40
N SER A 158 -16.75 9.80 -11.64
CA SER A 158 -17.19 9.23 -12.91
C SER A 158 -18.61 9.67 -13.23
N VAL A 159 -18.96 9.71 -14.52
CA VAL A 159 -20.33 9.96 -14.98
C VAL A 159 -21.01 8.62 -15.25
N LEU A 160 -22.19 8.41 -14.68
CA LEU A 160 -22.95 7.16 -14.82
C LEU A 160 -23.74 7.09 -16.12
#